data_AF-A0A7V1RJS4-F1
#
_entry.id   AF-A0A7V1RJS4-F1
#
_cell.length_a   1.000
_cell.length_b   1.000
_cell.length_c   1.000
_cell.angle_alpha   90.00
_cell.angle_beta   90.00
_cell.angle_gamma   90.00
#
_symmetry.space_group_name_H-M   'P 1'
#
loop_
_entity.id
_entity.type
_entity.pdbx_description
1 polymer ?
#
loop_
_entity_poly.entity_id
_entity_poly.type
_entity_poly.pdbx_seq_one_letter_code
_entity_poly.pdbx_strand_id
1 'polypeptide(L)'
;YALQFPFDATNRVYMSYWFSRLVTWVPFVNVALMVVLDIAVAAALFRPLGIYGIALAYDVAAIGYLIHGAWSVHRRIALGGRSILSYATKVLVSSLLSGVAMWATLRALPAATDHASHVVRGAASGAAGVIVLVVCLALLGVRIWSVLLPGLGRSRGRNGSAGPSS
;
A
#
# COMPACT_ATOMS: atom_id res chain seq x y z
N TYR A 1 -8.61 -2.14 10.83
CA TYR A 1 -9.30 -1.94 9.52
C TYR A 1 -8.58 -1.00 8.56
N ALA A 2 -8.44 0.30 8.81
CA ALA A 2 -7.76 1.19 7.84
C ALA A 2 -6.28 0.78 7.60
N LEU A 3 -5.63 0.25 8.63
CA LEU A 3 -4.25 -0.26 8.58
C LEU A 3 -4.09 -1.51 7.70
N GLN A 4 -5.15 -2.28 7.49
CA GLN A 4 -5.12 -3.53 6.75
C GLN A 4 -5.14 -3.34 5.24
N PHE A 5 -5.81 -2.29 4.74
CA PHE A 5 -5.96 -2.06 3.29
C PHE A 5 -4.67 -2.24 2.47
N PRO A 6 -3.51 -1.68 2.86
CA PRO A 6 -2.27 -1.90 2.11
C PRO A 6 -1.82 -3.37 2.13
N PHE A 7 -2.01 -4.09 3.23
CA PHE A 7 -1.64 -5.49 3.36
C PHE A 7 -2.52 -6.37 2.46
N ASP A 8 -3.84 -6.15 2.47
CA ASP A 8 -4.77 -6.87 1.60
C ASP A 8 -4.51 -6.61 0.12
N ALA A 9 -4.30 -5.34 -0.25
CA ALA A 9 -4.01 -4.97 -1.64
C ALA A 9 -2.72 -5.63 -2.13
N THR A 10 -1.66 -5.58 -1.32
CA THR A 10 -0.38 -6.22 -1.66
C THR A 10 -0.52 -7.74 -1.73
N ASN A 11 -1.27 -8.34 -0.81
CA ASN A 11 -1.44 -9.78 -0.85
C ASN A 11 -2.27 -10.25 -2.05
N ARG A 12 -3.27 -9.47 -2.50
CA ARG A 12 -3.99 -9.76 -3.75
C ARG A 12 -3.05 -9.82 -4.96
N VAL A 13 -2.02 -8.96 -5.00
CA VAL A 13 -0.99 -9.03 -6.04
C VAL A 13 -0.22 -10.35 -5.96
N TYR A 14 0.20 -10.77 -4.76
CA TYR A 14 0.88 -12.06 -4.57
C TYR A 14 -0.01 -13.26 -4.92
N MET A 15 -1.29 -13.22 -4.58
CA MET A 15 -2.21 -14.32 -4.92
C MET A 15 -2.51 -14.38 -6.42
N SER A 16 -2.54 -13.24 -7.11
CA SER A 16 -2.72 -13.18 -8.56
C SER A 16 -1.62 -13.95 -9.31
N TYR A 17 -0.38 -13.90 -8.81
CA TYR A 17 0.71 -14.72 -9.33
C TYR A 17 0.39 -16.23 -9.26
N TRP A 18 -0.14 -16.72 -8.14
CA TRP A 18 -0.49 -18.14 -7.99
C TRP A 18 -1.69 -18.54 -8.84
N PHE A 19 -2.72 -17.69 -8.92
CA PHE A 19 -3.88 -17.93 -9.78
C PHE A 19 -3.51 -18.01 -11.26
N SER A 20 -2.60 -17.14 -11.74
CA SER A 20 -2.11 -17.22 -13.12
C SER A 20 -1.38 -18.52 -13.45
N ARG A 21 -0.90 -19.25 -12.43
CA ARG A 21 -0.26 -20.56 -12.56
C ARG A 21 -1.19 -21.74 -12.25
N LEU A 22 -2.48 -21.47 -12.03
CA LEU A 22 -3.49 -22.47 -11.66
C LEU A 22 -3.16 -23.26 -10.39
N VAL A 23 -2.31 -22.72 -9.50
CA VAL A 23 -1.98 -23.34 -8.21
C VAL A 23 -2.85 -22.70 -7.13
N THR A 24 -3.97 -23.35 -6.79
CA THR A 24 -4.95 -22.83 -5.83
C THR A 24 -4.64 -23.20 -4.37
N TRP A 25 -3.78 -24.19 -4.15
CA TRP A 25 -3.41 -24.64 -2.81
C TRP A 25 -2.74 -23.55 -1.97
N VAL A 26 -1.84 -22.76 -2.57
CA VAL A 26 -1.10 -21.71 -1.84
C VAL A 26 -2.05 -20.59 -1.37
N PRO A 27 -2.93 -20.03 -2.23
CA PRO A 27 -3.98 -19.11 -1.79
C PRO A 27 -4.87 -19.67 -0.68
N PHE A 28 -5.27 -20.94 -0.78
CA PHE A 28 -6.08 -21.59 0.25
C PHE A 28 -5.38 -21.62 1.61
N VAL A 29 -4.14 -22.12 1.66
CA VAL A 29 -3.33 -22.13 2.89
C VAL A 29 -3.13 -20.72 3.43
N ASN A 30 -2.93 -19.74 2.56
CA ASN A 30 -2.77 -18.35 2.99
C ASN A 30 -4.01 -17.82 3.72
N VAL A 31 -5.20 -18.06 3.16
CA VAL A 31 -6.47 -17.67 3.79
C VAL A 31 -6.70 -18.44 5.09
N ALA A 32 -6.44 -19.75 5.10
CA ALA A 32 -6.56 -20.55 6.32
C ALA A 32 -5.65 -20.03 7.44
N LEU A 33 -4.41 -19.67 7.11
CA LEU A 33 -3.44 -19.10 8.03
C LEU A 33 -3.93 -17.76 8.61
N MET A 34 -4.50 -16.88 7.77
CA MET A 34 -5.12 -15.63 8.22
C MET A 34 -6.23 -15.89 9.25
N VAL A 35 -7.17 -16.78 8.94
CA VAL A 35 -8.31 -17.09 9.83
C VAL A 35 -7.84 -17.67 11.16
N VAL A 36 -6.88 -18.60 11.11
CA VAL A 36 -6.33 -19.22 12.33
C VAL A 36 -5.61 -18.17 13.19
N LEU A 37 -4.82 -17.29 12.59
CA LEU A 37 -4.15 -16.21 13.31
C LEU A 37 -5.15 -15.24 13.93
N ASP A 38 -6.18 -14.86 13.17
CA ASP A 38 -7.22 -13.94 13.64
C ASP A 38 -7.93 -14.50 14.86
N ILE A 39 -8.40 -15.76 14.80
CA ILE A 39 -9.06 -16.43 15.93
C ILE A 39 -8.11 -16.53 17.13
N ALA A 40 -6.86 -16.96 16.92
CA ALA A 40 -5.91 -17.15 18.01
C ALA A 40 -5.56 -15.82 18.71
N VAL A 41 -5.28 -14.77 17.94
CA VAL A 41 -4.94 -13.45 18.48
C VAL A 41 -6.18 -12.79 19.11
N ALA A 42 -7.35 -12.93 18.50
CA ALA A 42 -8.59 -12.41 19.06
C ALA A 42 -8.89 -13.07 20.41
N ALA A 43 -8.78 -14.39 20.51
CA ALA A 43 -8.98 -15.11 21.77
C ALA A 43 -8.00 -14.65 22.86
N ALA A 44 -6.73 -14.41 22.50
CA ALA A 44 -5.72 -13.92 23.43
C ALA A 44 -5.99 -12.47 23.90
N LEU A 45 -6.43 -11.59 22.98
CA LEU A 45 -6.60 -10.17 23.24
C LEU A 45 -8.01 -9.78 23.72
N PHE A 46 -8.98 -10.67 23.60
CA PHE A 46 -10.36 -10.39 24.00
C PHE A 46 -10.46 -10.05 25.49
N ARG A 47 -9.73 -10.78 26.35
CA ARG A 47 -9.75 -10.54 27.80
C ARG A 47 -9.16 -9.18 28.21
N PRO A 48 -7.97 -8.76 27.73
CA PRO A 48 -7.41 -7.46 28.12
C PRO A 48 -7.98 -6.26 27.37
N LEU A 49 -8.43 -6.41 26.11
CA LEU A 49 -8.77 -5.27 25.23
C LEU A 49 -10.22 -5.28 24.73
N GLY A 50 -11.01 -6.32 25.03
CA GLY A 50 -12.40 -6.45 24.59
C GLY A 50 -12.54 -6.38 23.07
N ILE A 51 -13.46 -5.53 22.60
CA ILE A 51 -13.75 -5.32 21.17
C ILE A 51 -12.53 -4.78 20.41
N TYR A 52 -11.71 -3.93 21.03
CA TYR A 52 -10.49 -3.42 20.40
C TYR A 52 -9.47 -4.53 20.14
N GLY A 53 -9.44 -5.56 20.99
CA GLY A 53 -8.60 -6.74 20.80
C GLY A 53 -8.95 -7.52 19.54
N ILE A 54 -10.23 -7.61 19.20
CA ILE A 54 -10.70 -8.25 17.96
C ILE A 54 -10.26 -7.45 16.73
N ALA A 55 -10.40 -6.12 16.77
CA ALA A 55 -9.96 -5.27 15.66
C ALA A 55 -8.44 -5.36 15.43
N LEU A 56 -7.66 -5.43 16.51
CA LEU A 56 -6.20 -5.56 16.44
C LEU A 56 -5.77 -6.96 15.97
N ALA A 57 -6.48 -8.01 16.37
CA ALA A 57 -6.25 -9.37 15.89
C ALA A 57 -6.34 -9.45 14.37
N TYR A 58 -7.32 -8.76 13.79
CA TYR A 58 -7.52 -8.72 12.35
C TYR A 58 -6.36 -8.03 11.62
N ASP A 59 -5.86 -6.91 12.15
CA ASP A 59 -4.70 -6.21 11.58
C ASP A 59 -3.41 -7.07 11.70
N VAL A 60 -3.23 -7.81 12.80
CA VAL A 60 -2.09 -8.73 13.00
C VAL A 60 -2.19 -9.95 12.06
N ALA A 61 -3.38 -10.50 11.90
CA ALA A 61 -3.63 -11.60 10.97
C ALA A 61 -3.33 -11.20 9.52
N ALA A 62 -3.68 -9.97 9.12
CA ALA A 62 -3.35 -9.42 7.81
C ALA A 62 -1.83 -9.33 7.57
N ILE A 63 -1.04 -9.04 8.62
CA ILE A 63 0.44 -9.06 8.53
C ILE A 63 0.94 -10.50 8.30
N GLY A 64 0.45 -11.48 9.06
CA GLY A 64 0.84 -12.89 8.89
C GLY A 64 0.49 -13.41 7.49
N TYR A 65 -0.71 -13.08 7.02
CA TYR A 65 -1.21 -13.34 5.68
C TYR A 65 -0.32 -12.73 4.59
N LEU A 66 0.13 -11.49 4.76
CA LEU A 66 1.05 -10.83 3.84
C LEU A 66 2.44 -11.48 3.84
N ILE A 67 2.98 -11.81 5.02
CA ILE A 67 4.31 -12.42 5.17
C ILE A 67 4.36 -13.76 4.44
N HIS A 68 3.36 -14.62 4.65
CA HIS A 68 3.30 -15.91 3.97
C HIS A 68 3.13 -15.73 2.45
N GLY A 69 2.27 -14.81 2.00
CA GLY A 69 2.13 -14.44 0.59
C GLY A 69 3.46 -14.02 -0.05
N ALA A 70 4.13 -13.03 0.54
CA ALA A 70 5.42 -12.53 0.08
C ALA A 70 6.49 -13.62 0.03
N TRP A 71 6.59 -14.42 1.11
CA TRP A 71 7.55 -15.51 1.20
C TRP A 71 7.30 -16.62 0.17
N SER A 72 6.04 -16.98 -0.06
CA SER A 72 5.67 -17.99 -1.06
C SER A 72 6.11 -17.59 -2.48
N VAL A 73 5.92 -16.32 -2.84
CA VAL A 73 6.32 -15.78 -4.14
C VAL A 73 7.84 -15.63 -4.24
N HIS A 74 8.48 -15.11 -3.19
CA HIS A 74 9.93 -14.87 -3.18
C HIS A 74 10.74 -16.16 -3.34
N ARG A 75 10.25 -17.29 -2.82
CA ARG A 75 10.86 -18.61 -3.05
C ARG A 75 10.82 -19.10 -4.50
N ARG A 76 10.03 -18.45 -5.37
CA ARG A 76 9.86 -18.81 -6.79
C ARG A 76 10.41 -17.75 -7.74
N ILE A 77 10.43 -16.48 -7.33
CA ILE A 77 10.94 -15.37 -8.13
C ILE A 77 11.87 -14.53 -7.26
N ALA A 78 13.11 -14.36 -7.73
CA ALA A 78 14.03 -13.40 -7.15
C ALA A 78 13.50 -11.97 -7.39
N LEU A 79 12.89 -11.39 -6.36
CA LEU A 79 12.49 -9.99 -6.39
C LEU A 79 13.73 -9.12 -6.23
N GLY A 80 13.94 -8.16 -7.14
CA GLY A 80 15.03 -7.18 -7.05
C GLY A 80 14.88 -6.27 -5.83
N GLY A 81 15.47 -6.66 -4.70
CA GLY A 81 15.24 -6.01 -3.40
C GLY A 81 15.63 -4.54 -3.33
N ARG A 82 16.71 -4.12 -4.00
CA ARG A 82 17.19 -2.73 -3.97
C ARG A 82 16.21 -1.74 -4.60
N SER A 83 15.60 -2.09 -5.73
CA SER A 83 14.60 -1.24 -6.38
C SER A 83 13.33 -1.14 -5.55
N ILE A 84 12.87 -2.27 -4.99
CA ILE A 84 11.65 -2.31 -4.18
C ILE A 84 11.80 -1.44 -2.93
N LEU A 85 12.95 -1.53 -2.25
CA LEU A 85 13.22 -0.72 -1.06
C LEU A 85 13.19 0.78 -1.38
N SER A 86 13.82 1.20 -2.47
CA SER A 86 13.81 2.62 -2.89
C SER A 86 12.38 3.13 -3.15
N TYR A 87 11.54 2.36 -3.84
CA TYR A 87 10.14 2.73 -4.06
C TYR A 87 9.33 2.74 -2.77
N ALA A 88 9.52 1.74 -1.91
CA ALA A 88 8.84 1.65 -0.62
C ALA A 88 9.17 2.85 0.27
N THR A 89 10.44 3.27 0.34
CA THR A 89 10.85 4.46 1.10
C THR A 89 10.21 5.74 0.53
N LYS A 90 10.19 5.92 -0.80
CA LYS A 90 9.55 7.08 -1.42
C LYS A 90 8.05 7.15 -1.14
N VAL A 91 7.36 6.02 -1.22
CA VAL A 91 5.93 5.92 -0.90
C VAL A 91 5.71 6.19 0.58
N LEU A 92 6.53 5.63 1.47
CA LEU A 92 6.45 5.85 2.91
C LEU A 92 6.59 7.34 3.26
N VAL A 93 7.62 8.01 2.73
CA VAL A 93 7.84 9.44 2.95
C VAL A 93 6.67 10.26 2.42
N SER A 94 6.17 9.94 1.22
CA SER A 94 5.01 10.65 0.62
C SER A 94 3.74 10.49 1.47
N SER A 95 3.48 9.27 1.96
CA SER A 95 2.33 8.98 2.83
C SER A 95 2.44 9.69 4.18
N LEU A 96 3.64 9.77 4.76
CA LEU A 96 3.87 10.51 6.00
C LEU A 96 3.60 12.01 5.81
N LEU A 97 4.13 12.62 4.75
CA LEU A 97 3.89 14.03 4.43
C LEU A 97 2.41 14.32 4.16
N SER A 98 1.74 13.42 3.44
CA SER A 98 0.28 13.47 3.25
C SER A 98 -0.47 13.44 4.59
N GLY A 99 -0.12 12.52 5.49
CA GLY A 99 -0.75 12.41 6.81
C GLY A 99 -0.53 13.67 7.66
N VAL A 100 0.68 14.23 7.63
CA VAL A 100 0.99 15.50 8.31
C VAL A 100 0.16 16.65 7.75
N ALA A 101 -0.01 16.73 6.43
CA ALA A 101 -0.85 17.75 5.79
C ALA A 101 -2.33 17.60 6.19
N MET A 102 -2.89 16.40 6.14
CA MET A 102 -4.27 16.13 6.58
C MET A 102 -4.47 16.59 8.04
N TRP A 103 -3.54 16.22 8.92
CA TRP A 103 -3.57 16.58 10.33
C TRP A 103 -3.49 18.09 10.54
N ALA A 104 -2.59 18.77 9.83
CA ALA A 104 -2.44 20.22 9.89
C ALA A 104 -3.72 20.94 9.41
N THR A 105 -4.33 20.49 8.31
CA THR A 105 -5.61 21.04 7.82
C THR A 105 -6.74 20.82 8.81
N LEU A 106 -6.83 19.64 9.43
CA LEU A 106 -7.81 19.37 10.49
C LEU A 106 -7.65 20.29 11.69
N ARG A 107 -6.41 20.62 12.06
CA ARG A 107 -6.10 21.53 13.18
C ARG A 107 -6.35 23.00 12.85
N ALA A 108 -6.15 23.40 11.59
CA ALA A 108 -6.38 24.77 11.13
C ALA A 108 -7.86 25.10 10.95
N LEU A 109 -8.69 24.10 10.61
CA LEU A 109 -10.14 24.28 10.44
C LEU A 109 -10.84 24.40 11.81
N PRO A 110 -11.85 25.29 11.92
CA PRO A 110 -12.63 25.44 13.15
C PRO A 110 -13.34 24.13 13.53
N ALA A 111 -13.63 23.99 14.83
CA ALA A 111 -14.41 22.86 15.32
C ALA A 111 -15.78 22.84 14.65
N ALA A 112 -16.16 21.69 14.11
CA ALA A 112 -17.47 21.47 13.51
C ALA A 112 -18.51 21.35 14.62
N THR A 113 -19.63 22.04 14.47
CA THR A 113 -20.77 22.03 15.41
C THR A 113 -21.95 21.21 14.89
N ASP A 114 -22.01 21.00 13.58
CA ASP A 114 -23.10 20.33 12.86
C ASP A 114 -22.57 19.24 11.91
N HIS A 115 -23.45 18.33 11.50
CA HIS A 115 -23.07 17.19 10.66
C HIS A 115 -22.49 17.63 9.31
N ALA A 116 -23.00 18.70 8.69
CA ALA A 116 -22.50 19.16 7.40
C ALA A 116 -21.08 19.73 7.54
N SER A 117 -20.79 20.52 8.59
CA SER A 117 -19.43 21.00 8.84
C SER A 117 -18.45 19.87 9.20
N HIS A 118 -18.90 18.79 9.85
CA HIS A 118 -18.06 17.59 10.04
C HIS A 118 -17.65 16.94 8.72
N VAL A 119 -18.61 16.79 7.79
CA VAL A 119 -18.35 16.23 6.46
C VAL A 119 -17.41 17.14 5.67
N VAL A 120 -17.66 18.45 5.64
CA VAL A 120 -16.81 19.41 4.92
C VAL A 120 -15.39 19.43 5.49
N ARG A 121 -15.24 19.39 6.82
CA ARG A 121 -13.93 19.35 7.48
C ARG A 121 -13.17 18.07 7.16
N GLY A 122 -13.86 16.93 7.17
CA GLY A 122 -13.32 15.64 6.73
C GLY A 122 -12.89 15.67 5.25
N ALA A 123 -13.74 16.19 4.37
CA ALA A 123 -13.47 16.28 2.94
C ALA A 123 -12.30 17.22 2.63
N ALA A 124 -12.25 18.40 3.25
CA ALA A 124 -11.18 19.38 3.05
C ALA A 124 -9.81 18.84 3.50
N SER A 125 -9.75 18.20 4.68
CA SER A 125 -8.52 17.55 5.15
C SER A 125 -8.12 16.38 4.26
N GLY A 126 -9.07 15.53 3.85
CA GLY A 126 -8.84 14.44 2.92
C GLY A 126 -8.27 14.94 1.58
N ALA A 127 -8.86 15.99 1.01
CA ALA A 127 -8.39 16.61 -0.23
C ALA A 127 -6.96 17.15 -0.10
N ALA A 128 -6.64 17.84 1.01
CA ALA A 128 -5.28 18.32 1.27
C ALA A 128 -4.26 17.17 1.32
N GLY A 129 -4.60 16.06 1.99
CA GLY A 129 -3.77 14.86 1.99
C GLY A 129 -3.54 14.29 0.60
N VAL A 130 -4.61 14.07 -0.16
CA VAL A 130 -4.53 13.54 -1.53
C VAL A 130 -3.66 14.42 -2.42
N ILE A 131 -3.83 15.75 -2.38
CA ILE A 131 -3.02 16.68 -3.16
C ILE A 131 -1.54 16.55 -2.80
N VAL A 132 -1.20 16.58 -1.50
CA VAL A 132 0.18 16.46 -1.03
C VAL A 132 0.79 15.11 -1.40
N LEU A 133 0.02 14.02 -1.28
CA LEU A 133 0.45 12.69 -1.69
C LEU A 133 0.80 12.65 -3.18
N VAL A 134 -0.10 13.14 -4.05
CA VAL A 134 0.11 13.17 -5.50
C VAL A 134 1.34 13.99 -5.87
N VAL A 135 1.48 15.18 -5.28
CA VAL A 135 2.64 16.06 -5.52
C VAL A 135 3.94 15.39 -5.06
N CYS A 136 3.98 14.80 -3.87
CA CYS A 136 5.18 14.11 -3.37
C CYS A 136 5.57 12.92 -4.25
N LEU A 137 4.59 12.10 -4.65
CA LEU A 137 4.84 10.97 -5.55
C LEU A 137 5.35 11.42 -6.93
N ALA A 138 4.83 12.53 -7.45
CA ALA A 138 5.30 13.13 -8.70
C ALA A 138 6.74 13.66 -8.56
N LEU A 139 7.03 14.43 -7.50
CA LEU A 139 8.36 15.01 -7.26
C LEU A 139 9.43 13.94 -7.01
N LEU A 140 9.10 12.87 -6.26
CA LEU A 140 10.02 11.77 -6.00
C LEU A 140 10.19 10.82 -7.20
N GLY A 141 9.49 11.10 -8.31
CA GLY A 141 9.57 10.31 -9.53
C GLY A 141 9.18 8.85 -9.31
N VAL A 142 8.17 8.59 -8.46
CA VAL A 142 7.63 7.24 -8.30
C VAL A 142 7.00 6.86 -9.63
N ARG A 143 7.63 5.91 -10.33
CA ARG A 143 7.44 5.64 -11.77
C ARG A 143 6.10 4.97 -12.13
N ILE A 144 5.06 5.15 -11.32
CA ILE A 144 3.68 4.75 -11.61
C ILE A 144 3.19 5.40 -12.91
N TRP A 145 3.68 6.62 -13.21
CA TRP A 145 3.33 7.36 -14.43
C TRP A 145 3.72 6.66 -15.73
N SER A 146 4.73 5.78 -15.74
CA SER A 146 5.06 5.01 -16.94
C SER A 146 4.04 3.91 -17.26
N VAL A 147 3.27 3.46 -16.27
CA VAL A 147 2.18 2.49 -16.42
C VAL A 147 0.86 3.19 -16.73
N LEU A 148 0.62 4.39 -16.15
CA LEU A 148 -0.61 5.17 -16.37
C LEU A 148 -0.58 6.05 -17.64
N LEU A 149 0.60 6.53 -18.04
CA LEU A 149 0.81 7.39 -19.20
C LEU A 149 1.95 6.82 -20.07
N PRO A 150 1.74 5.68 -20.75
CA PRO A 150 2.78 5.04 -21.56
C PRO A 150 3.36 5.93 -22.69
N GLY A 151 2.75 7.09 -22.98
CA GLY A 151 3.15 8.00 -24.05
C GLY A 151 4.19 9.09 -23.68
N LEU A 152 4.45 9.38 -22.39
CA LEU A 152 5.29 10.54 -22.03
C LEU A 152 6.78 10.22 -21.82
N GLY A 153 7.17 8.94 -21.81
CA GLY A 153 8.51 8.50 -21.42
C GLY A 153 9.48 8.11 -22.55
N ARG A 154 9.06 8.11 -23.82
CA ARG A 154 9.91 7.71 -24.96
C ARG A 154 10.28 8.89 -25.84
N SER A 155 11.05 9.84 -25.31
CA SER A 155 11.75 10.81 -26.17
C SER A 155 13.00 11.35 -25.51
N ARG A 156 14.01 10.48 -25.30
CA ARG A 156 15.40 10.92 -25.18
C ARG A 156 16.35 9.73 -25.32
N GLY A 157 17.15 9.75 -26.39
CA GLY A 157 18.38 8.97 -26.47
C GLY A 157 18.42 7.83 -27.48
N ARG A 158 18.00 8.05 -28.73
CA ARG A 158 18.47 7.25 -29.88
C ARG A 158 18.81 8.16 -31.04
N ASN A 159 19.73 9.10 -30.82
CA ASN A 159 20.43 9.81 -31.88
C ASN A 159 21.93 9.66 -31.64
N GLY A 160 22.63 9.06 -32.60
CA GLY A 160 24.06 9.30 -32.78
C GLY A 160 25.01 8.15 -32.48
N SER A 161 25.00 7.10 -33.31
CA SER A 161 26.25 6.44 -33.74
C SER A 161 26.01 5.58 -34.99
N ALA A 162 25.63 6.24 -36.09
CA ALA A 162 26.01 5.75 -37.41
C ALA A 162 27.45 6.23 -37.67
N GLY A 163 28.42 5.38 -37.38
CA GLY A 163 29.79 5.54 -37.86
C GLY A 163 29.95 4.73 -39.14
N PRO A 164 30.49 5.31 -40.23
CA PRO A 164 30.48 4.69 -41.54
C PRO A 164 31.51 3.58 -41.67
N SER A 165 31.19 2.67 -42.59
CA SER A 165 32.05 1.68 -43.22
C SER A 165 33.34 2.30 -43.79
N SER A 166 34.46 1.66 -43.46
CA SER A 166 35.64 1.53 -44.33
C SER A 166 36.40 0.27 -43.95
#